data_AF-A0A920I9M9-F1
#
_entry.id   AF-A0A920I9M9-F1
#
_cell.length_a   1.000
_cell.length_b   1.000
_cell.length_c   1.000
_cell.angle_alpha   90.00
_cell.angle_beta   90.00
_cell.angle_gamma   90.00
#
_symmetry.space_group_name_H-M   'P 1'
#
loop_
_entity.id
_entity.type
_entity.pdbx_description
1 polymer ?
#
loop_
_entity_poly.entity_id
_entity_poly.type
_entity_poly.pdbx_seq_one_letter_code
_entity_poly.pdbx_strand_id
1 'polypeptide(L)'
;MPAFNPLQDAFRAINPSLDTLTVALMQTAQNLGTLPENSVDSGSKTNNTQSDDPFHIYSDHAGKVLLELLSDIVRFGSSYPIASSEFHNTFSVLCQEMVVRTPYNQHPRLKILGTIEARMQQADTVILGGLNEGVWPPFSQRDMWINNASRTQLGLPDRHWRIALSAHDFMIAAASPEVMITRSVVTDGAPTQISRWLARLDAVLAAAGISSYLDKQIPVWMKAVNARKIPGIVRPIARPEPKPAIAHRPSQISATDFDQWITDPYGFYVKKILKIKQKNPIDEPPSVALRGSLIHDVIAEFLKHYPSGKLPKCRGTATQNFRCAFIEMVRYCLY
;
A
#
# COMPACT_ATOMS: atom_id res chain seq x y z
N MET A 1 25.79 -4.87 -0.43
CA MET A 1 25.66 -3.90 -1.53
C MET A 1 26.00 -2.51 -0.98
N PRO A 2 26.94 -1.76 -1.56
CA PRO A 2 27.43 -0.48 -1.02
C PRO A 2 26.34 0.60 -0.93
N ALA A 3 25.25 0.47 -1.70
CA ALA A 3 24.14 1.41 -1.70
C ALA A 3 23.48 1.58 -0.32
N PHE A 4 23.44 0.52 0.50
CA PHE A 4 22.80 0.51 1.82
C PHE A 4 23.73 0.93 2.98
N ASN A 5 25.01 1.16 2.73
CA ASN A 5 25.97 1.49 3.78
C ASN A 5 25.54 2.69 4.65
N PRO A 6 25.03 3.81 4.09
CA PRO A 6 24.60 4.95 4.90
C PRO A 6 23.54 4.57 5.93
N LEU A 7 22.54 3.78 5.52
CA LEU A 7 21.47 3.33 6.41
C LEU A 7 21.97 2.32 7.43
N GLN A 8 22.85 1.38 7.04
CA GLN A 8 23.43 0.42 7.97
C GLN A 8 24.26 1.11 9.06
N ASP A 9 25.04 2.11 8.69
CA ASP A 9 25.88 2.87 9.62
C ASP A 9 25.02 3.71 10.58
N ALA A 10 23.99 4.39 10.06
CA ALA A 10 23.06 5.16 10.87
C ALA A 10 22.26 4.28 11.85
N PHE A 11 21.87 3.07 11.44
CA PHE A 11 21.16 2.13 12.32
C PHE A 11 22.04 1.54 13.42
N ARG A 12 23.36 1.47 13.20
CA ARG A 12 24.36 1.02 14.18
C ARG A 12 24.81 2.11 15.15
N ALA A 13 24.50 3.38 14.87
CA ALA A 13 24.82 4.48 15.76
C ALA A 13 24.08 4.34 17.11
N ILE A 14 24.71 4.82 18.19
CA ILE A 14 24.10 4.82 19.52
C ILE A 14 23.15 6.02 19.60
N ASN A 15 21.85 5.76 19.77
CA ASN A 15 20.78 6.78 19.81
C ASN A 15 20.82 7.76 18.63
N PRO A 16 20.61 7.29 17.39
CA PRO A 16 20.55 8.20 16.25
C PRO A 16 19.39 9.18 16.40
N SER A 17 19.59 10.40 15.91
CA SER A 17 18.52 11.38 15.80
C SER A 17 17.69 11.13 14.53
N LEU A 18 16.45 11.64 14.54
CA LEU A 18 15.50 11.43 13.44
C LEU A 18 16.02 11.99 12.10
N ASP A 19 16.71 13.12 12.12
CA ASP A 19 17.37 13.70 10.94
C ASP A 19 18.48 12.79 10.39
N THR A 20 19.35 12.25 11.26
CA THR A 20 20.47 11.38 10.85
C THR A 20 19.98 10.15 10.09
N LEU A 21 18.93 9.50 10.61
CA LEU A 21 18.31 8.35 9.94
C LEU A 21 17.63 8.74 8.63
N THR A 22 17.03 9.93 8.57
CA THR A 22 16.36 10.45 7.38
C THR A 22 17.37 10.80 6.28
N VAL A 23 18.50 11.42 6.62
CA VAL A 23 19.61 11.68 5.69
C VAL A 23 20.17 10.36 5.15
N ALA A 24 20.37 9.37 6.03
CA ALA A 24 20.84 8.06 5.62
C ALA A 24 19.87 7.34 4.68
N LEU A 25 18.56 7.49 4.92
CA LEU A 25 17.49 6.99 4.04
C LEU A 25 17.54 7.68 2.67
N MET A 26 17.66 9.00 2.64
CA MET A 26 17.77 9.80 1.41
C MET A 26 18.99 9.38 0.59
N GLN A 27 20.17 9.28 1.22
CA GLN A 27 21.39 8.86 0.56
C GLN A 27 21.28 7.44 0.00
N THR A 28 20.66 6.53 0.75
CA THR A 28 20.42 5.16 0.31
C THR A 28 19.47 5.11 -0.90
N ALA A 29 18.40 5.91 -0.89
CA ALA A 29 17.46 6.01 -2.01
C ALA A 29 18.15 6.53 -3.29
N GLN A 30 18.99 7.57 -3.17
CA GLN A 30 19.77 8.09 -4.29
C GLN A 30 20.78 7.05 -4.81
N ASN A 31 21.49 6.37 -3.90
CA ASN A 31 22.42 5.31 -4.26
C ASN A 31 21.72 4.16 -5.00
N LEU A 32 20.50 3.80 -4.59
CA LEU A 32 19.68 2.79 -5.30
C LEU A 32 19.23 3.28 -6.68
N GLY A 33 18.86 4.56 -6.81
CA GLY A 33 18.50 5.17 -8.08
C GLY A 33 19.61 5.15 -9.13
N THR A 34 20.88 5.12 -8.69
CA THR A 34 22.06 5.04 -9.59
C THR A 34 22.44 3.64 -10.04
N LEU A 35 21.77 2.58 -9.54
CA LEU A 35 22.11 1.21 -9.91
C LEU A 35 21.67 0.88 -11.36
N PRO A 36 22.51 0.17 -12.13
CA PRO A 36 22.26 -0.12 -13.55
C PRO A 36 21.06 -1.06 -13.79
N GLU A 37 20.59 -1.81 -12.78
CA GLU A 37 19.41 -2.66 -12.90
C GLU A 37 18.08 -1.87 -12.89
N ASN A 38 18.11 -0.62 -12.39
CA ASN A 38 16.93 0.26 -12.37
C ASN A 38 16.75 1.05 -13.67
N SER A 39 17.70 0.98 -14.62
CA SER A 39 17.48 1.45 -15.99
C SER A 39 16.68 0.39 -16.77
N VAL A 40 15.38 0.30 -16.50
CA VAL A 40 14.47 -0.57 -17.25
C VAL A 40 14.37 -0.04 -18.70
N ASP A 41 14.75 -0.88 -19.67
CA ASP A 41 14.42 -0.82 -21.10
C ASP A 41 14.29 0.57 -21.74
N SER A 42 15.42 1.25 -21.99
CA SER A 42 15.51 2.26 -23.05
C SER A 42 15.63 1.59 -24.43
N GLY A 43 14.61 0.81 -24.81
CA GLY A 43 14.40 0.33 -26.18
C GLY A 43 13.92 1.42 -27.15
N SER A 44 13.63 2.62 -26.64
CA SER A 44 13.39 3.82 -27.44
C SER A 44 14.64 4.69 -27.43
N LYS A 45 15.46 4.58 -28.48
CA LYS A 45 16.45 5.62 -28.81
C LYS A 45 15.69 6.88 -29.26
N THR A 46 15.26 7.68 -28.30
CA THR A 46 14.92 9.08 -28.51
C THR A 46 16.03 9.93 -27.92
N ASN A 47 16.72 10.65 -28.80
CA ASN A 47 17.81 11.56 -28.51
C ASN A 47 17.36 12.67 -27.53
N ASN A 48 18.33 13.15 -26.72
CA ASN A 48 18.29 14.27 -25.76
C ASN A 48 17.56 13.94 -24.45
N THR A 49 18.16 14.01 -23.25
CA THR A 49 19.24 14.85 -22.71
C THR A 49 20.04 14.08 -21.65
N GLN A 50 21.34 14.38 -21.52
CA GLN A 50 22.12 14.11 -20.31
C GLN A 50 21.44 14.80 -19.11
N SER A 51 20.81 14.04 -18.19
CA SER A 51 20.58 14.37 -16.76
C SER A 51 19.31 13.75 -16.14
N ASP A 52 19.03 12.45 -16.31
CA ASP A 52 18.02 11.80 -15.44
C ASP A 52 18.71 11.25 -14.19
N ASP A 53 18.98 12.24 -13.34
CA ASP A 53 19.69 12.29 -12.07
C ASP A 53 19.10 11.31 -11.02
N PRO A 54 19.84 10.94 -9.95
CA PRO A 54 19.35 10.17 -8.79
C PRO A 54 18.09 10.73 -8.12
N PHE A 55 17.68 11.94 -8.51
CA PHE A 55 16.51 12.66 -8.05
C PHE A 55 15.22 12.40 -8.84
N HIS A 56 15.22 11.53 -9.86
CA HIS A 56 13.99 11.17 -10.58
C HIS A 56 12.87 10.66 -9.64
N ILE A 57 13.25 10.03 -8.51
CA ILE A 57 12.30 9.60 -7.45
C ILE A 57 11.51 10.75 -6.81
N TYR A 58 11.98 11.99 -6.93
CA TYR A 58 11.34 13.19 -6.37
C TYR A 58 10.66 14.07 -7.43
N SER A 59 10.63 13.63 -8.70
CA SER A 59 10.15 14.45 -9.83
C SER A 59 8.64 14.67 -9.84
N ASP A 60 7.86 13.68 -9.42
CA ASP A 60 6.40 13.74 -9.38
C ASP A 60 5.88 14.49 -8.13
N HIS A 61 4.58 14.79 -8.11
CA HIS A 61 3.88 15.52 -7.04
C HIS A 61 4.08 14.87 -5.68
N ALA A 62 3.96 13.54 -5.62
CA ALA A 62 4.24 12.79 -4.38
C ALA A 62 5.71 12.91 -3.97
N GLY A 63 6.62 12.91 -4.95
CA GLY A 63 8.05 13.09 -4.73
C GLY A 63 8.40 14.46 -4.15
N LYS A 64 7.75 15.53 -4.63
CA LYS A 64 7.91 16.89 -4.10
C LYS A 64 7.43 17.00 -2.65
N VAL A 65 6.23 16.49 -2.35
CA VAL A 65 5.68 16.48 -0.98
C VAL A 65 6.56 15.65 -0.04
N LEU A 66 7.07 14.51 -0.52
CA LEU A 66 8.01 13.69 0.24
C LEU A 66 9.31 14.47 0.52
N LEU A 67 9.84 15.19 -0.48
CA LEU A 67 11.05 15.99 -0.30
C LEU A 67 10.85 17.13 0.72
N GLU A 68 9.68 17.77 0.72
CA GLU A 68 9.30 18.77 1.73
C GLU A 68 9.28 18.14 3.13
N LEU A 69 8.59 17.01 3.30
CA LEU A 69 8.57 16.26 4.57
C LEU A 69 9.98 15.89 5.04
N LEU A 70 10.80 15.32 4.15
CA LEU A 70 12.18 14.93 4.48
C LEU A 70 13.02 16.16 4.88
N SER A 71 12.84 17.29 4.20
CA SER A 71 13.52 18.54 4.52
C SER A 71 13.11 19.08 5.89
N ASP A 72 11.83 19.01 6.24
CA ASP A 72 11.32 19.39 7.55
C ASP A 72 11.87 18.48 8.66
N ILE A 73 11.91 17.18 8.42
CA ILE A 73 12.51 16.22 9.36
C ILE A 73 14.00 16.53 9.56
N VAL A 74 14.75 16.81 8.50
CA VAL A 74 16.17 17.18 8.61
C VAL A 74 16.35 18.48 9.39
N ARG A 75 15.44 19.44 9.20
CA ARG A 75 15.53 20.76 9.84
C ARG A 75 15.20 20.74 11.34
N PHE A 76 14.26 19.90 11.76
CA PHE A 76 13.75 19.88 13.15
C PHE A 76 14.09 18.60 13.92
N GLY A 77 14.55 17.54 13.24
CA GLY A 77 14.74 16.20 13.80
C GLY A 77 16.03 15.99 14.60
N SER A 78 16.99 16.93 14.55
CA SER A 78 18.28 16.81 15.24
C SER A 78 18.14 16.70 16.76
N SER A 79 17.10 17.33 17.33
CA SER A 79 16.83 17.32 18.77
C SER A 79 16.01 16.12 19.24
N TYR A 80 15.60 15.23 18.33
CA TYR A 80 14.74 14.09 18.62
C TYR A 80 15.52 12.77 18.47
N PRO A 81 16.13 12.26 19.56
CA PRO A 81 16.73 10.93 19.55
C PRO A 81 15.63 9.87 19.42
N ILE A 82 15.85 8.89 18.55
CA ILE A 82 14.90 7.80 18.31
C ILE A 82 15.65 6.47 18.21
N ALA A 83 15.04 5.40 18.71
CA ALA A 83 15.59 4.07 18.51
C ALA A 83 15.51 3.69 17.02
N SER A 84 16.57 3.11 16.45
CA SER A 84 16.59 2.72 15.04
C SER A 84 15.43 1.78 14.66
N SER A 85 14.96 0.96 15.60
CA SER A 85 13.79 0.08 15.43
C SER A 85 12.45 0.82 15.30
N GLU A 86 12.35 2.03 15.83
CA GLU A 86 11.12 2.84 15.81
C GLU A 86 11.04 3.75 14.59
N PHE A 87 12.17 4.00 13.92
CA PHE A 87 12.27 4.89 12.78
C PHE A 87 11.22 4.61 11.70
N HIS A 88 11.03 3.34 11.32
CA HIS A 88 10.05 2.95 10.31
C HIS A 88 8.63 3.37 10.68
N ASN A 89 8.21 3.11 11.92
CA ASN A 89 6.87 3.44 12.38
C ASN A 89 6.66 4.95 12.46
N THR A 90 7.63 5.68 13.01
CA THR A 90 7.58 7.15 13.11
C THR A 90 7.52 7.79 11.73
N PHE A 91 8.38 7.36 10.81
CA PHE A 91 8.39 7.87 9.43
C PHE A 91 7.07 7.56 8.71
N SER A 92 6.52 6.35 8.89
CA SER A 92 5.23 5.96 8.32
C SER A 92 4.09 6.86 8.79
N VAL A 93 4.03 7.17 10.10
CA VAL A 93 3.03 8.08 10.66
C VAL A 93 3.18 9.49 10.10
N LEU A 94 4.41 10.01 10.00
CA LEU A 94 4.66 11.32 9.41
C LEU A 94 4.26 11.39 7.93
N CYS A 95 4.49 10.32 7.17
CA CYS A 95 4.03 10.23 5.78
C CYS A 95 2.50 10.19 5.67
N GLN A 96 1.79 9.59 6.62
CA GLN A 96 0.31 9.50 6.58
C GLN A 96 -0.38 10.86 6.76
N GLU A 97 0.26 11.80 7.45
CA GLU A 97 -0.24 13.16 7.62
C GLU A 97 -0.06 14.04 6.37
N MET A 98 0.79 13.60 5.42
CA MET A 98 1.08 14.36 4.21
C MET A 98 0.02 14.16 3.14
N VAL A 99 -0.54 15.26 2.66
CA VAL A 99 -1.57 15.27 1.61
C VAL A 99 -0.94 15.59 0.26
N VAL A 100 -0.91 14.61 -0.64
CA VAL A 100 -0.46 14.83 -2.02
C VAL A 100 -1.62 15.36 -2.87
N ARG A 101 -1.53 16.63 -3.27
CA ARG A 101 -2.48 17.26 -4.18
C ARG A 101 -1.98 17.12 -5.61
N THR A 102 -2.63 16.25 -6.39
CA THR A 102 -2.40 16.19 -7.83
C THR A 102 -3.29 17.21 -8.55
N PRO A 103 -2.74 18.01 -9.49
CA PRO A 103 -3.56 18.85 -10.35
C PRO A 103 -4.33 17.92 -11.27
N TYR A 104 -5.55 17.58 -10.87
CA TYR A 104 -6.47 16.89 -11.77
C TYR A 104 -6.72 17.79 -12.97
N ASN A 105 -6.57 17.22 -14.17
CA ASN A 105 -7.06 17.85 -15.39
C ASN A 105 -8.60 17.77 -15.39
N GLN A 106 -9.22 18.52 -14.49
CA GLN A 106 -10.66 18.58 -14.36
C GLN A 106 -11.20 19.30 -15.60
N HIS A 107 -12.28 18.73 -16.17
CA HIS A 107 -12.98 19.37 -17.27
C HIS A 107 -13.35 20.81 -16.87
N PRO A 108 -13.12 21.84 -17.70
CA PRO A 108 -13.24 23.25 -17.29
C PRO A 108 -14.62 23.63 -16.74
N ARG A 109 -15.67 22.92 -17.18
CA ARG A 109 -17.07 23.10 -16.75
C ARG A 109 -17.50 22.25 -15.56
N LEU A 110 -16.62 21.41 -15.01
CA LEU A 110 -16.91 20.54 -13.88
C LEU A 110 -15.98 20.91 -12.72
N LYS A 111 -16.58 21.24 -11.57
CA LYS A 111 -15.85 21.51 -10.34
C LYS A 111 -16.40 20.62 -9.24
N ILE A 112 -15.51 19.90 -8.56
CA ILE A 112 -15.84 19.13 -7.35
C ILE A 112 -15.36 19.98 -6.18
N LEU A 113 -16.30 20.52 -5.41
CA LEU A 113 -16.05 21.52 -4.39
C LEU A 113 -16.51 21.00 -3.03
N GLY A 114 -15.80 21.38 -1.97
CA GLY A 114 -16.33 21.29 -0.61
C GLY A 114 -17.50 22.25 -0.41
N THR A 115 -18.31 22.06 0.64
CA THR A 115 -19.51 22.89 0.88
C THR A 115 -19.16 24.37 1.07
N ILE A 116 -18.00 24.65 1.68
CA ILE A 116 -17.51 26.01 1.89
C ILE A 116 -17.11 26.66 0.57
N GLU A 117 -16.37 25.94 -0.27
CA GLU A 117 -15.90 26.42 -1.57
C GLU A 117 -17.08 26.63 -2.53
N ALA A 118 -18.06 25.73 -2.49
CA ALA A 118 -19.28 25.80 -3.30
C ALA A 118 -20.09 27.08 -3.04
N ARG A 119 -20.07 27.61 -1.80
CA ARG A 119 -20.74 28.90 -1.48
C ARG A 119 -20.16 30.09 -2.23
N MET A 120 -18.90 30.02 -2.64
CA MET A 120 -18.21 31.13 -3.32
C MET A 120 -18.34 31.05 -4.84
N GLN A 121 -19.03 30.03 -5.36
CA GLN A 121 -19.17 29.76 -6.78
C GLN A 121 -20.66 29.68 -7.14
N GLN A 122 -21.00 30.15 -8.33
CA GLN A 122 -22.32 29.96 -8.91
C GLN A 122 -22.20 28.97 -10.07
N ALA A 123 -23.17 28.06 -10.19
CA ALA A 123 -23.24 27.10 -11.27
C ALA A 123 -24.69 27.00 -11.77
N ASP A 124 -24.85 26.72 -13.06
CA ASP A 124 -26.16 26.51 -13.67
C ASP A 124 -26.84 25.25 -13.11
N THR A 125 -26.03 24.19 -12.92
CA THR A 125 -26.46 22.90 -12.38
C THR A 125 -25.63 22.54 -11.15
N VAL A 126 -26.29 22.25 -10.02
CA VAL A 126 -25.64 21.83 -8.77
C VAL A 126 -26.00 20.38 -8.46
N ILE A 127 -24.99 19.55 -8.22
CA ILE A 127 -25.17 18.16 -7.80
C ILE A 127 -24.79 18.04 -6.33
N LEU A 128 -25.79 17.88 -5.48
CA LEU A 128 -25.62 17.60 -4.05
C LEU A 128 -25.37 16.10 -3.86
N GLY A 129 -24.09 15.77 -3.66
CA GLY A 129 -23.62 14.40 -3.43
C GLY A 129 -23.72 13.96 -1.97
N GLY A 130 -24.16 12.72 -1.77
CA GLY A 130 -23.94 12.00 -0.52
C GLY A 130 -24.93 12.32 0.61
N LEU A 131 -26.22 12.51 0.32
CA LEU A 131 -27.27 12.68 1.35
C LEU A 131 -27.58 11.37 2.10
N ASN A 132 -26.56 10.83 2.75
CA ASN A 132 -26.62 9.75 3.71
C ASN A 132 -26.50 10.32 5.13
N GLU A 133 -27.08 9.61 6.10
CA GLU A 133 -26.93 9.98 7.51
C GLU A 133 -25.44 9.93 7.92
N GLY A 134 -24.98 10.97 8.64
CA GLY A 134 -23.58 11.13 9.04
C GLY A 134 -22.71 11.90 8.04
N VAL A 135 -23.16 12.09 6.80
CA VAL A 135 -22.52 12.99 5.82
C VAL A 135 -23.29 14.31 5.78
N TRP A 136 -24.59 14.23 5.51
CA TRP A 136 -25.51 15.35 5.54
C TRP A 136 -26.73 14.98 6.40
N PRO A 137 -26.87 15.52 7.61
CA PRO A 137 -25.86 16.28 8.36
C PRO A 137 -24.67 15.43 8.80
N PRO A 138 -23.52 16.06 9.10
CA PRO A 138 -22.45 15.40 9.81
C PRO A 138 -22.87 15.05 11.25
N PHE A 139 -22.28 14.00 11.81
CA PHE A 139 -22.42 13.72 13.23
C PHE A 139 -21.85 14.85 14.09
N SER A 140 -22.47 15.10 15.25
CA SER A 140 -21.88 16.01 16.22
C SER A 140 -20.57 15.42 16.76
N GLN A 141 -19.50 16.21 16.69
CA GLN A 141 -18.21 15.78 17.21
C GLN A 141 -18.28 15.65 18.73
N ARG A 142 -17.78 14.52 19.25
CA ARG A 142 -17.59 14.35 20.69
C ARG A 142 -16.24 14.96 21.05
N ASP A 143 -16.27 15.97 21.90
CA ASP A 143 -15.05 16.52 22.51
C ASP A 143 -14.57 15.55 23.62
N MET A 144 -13.28 15.19 23.57
CA MET A 144 -12.64 14.25 24.52
C MET A 144 -12.20 14.94 25.82
N TRP A 145 -12.11 16.27 25.84
CA TRP A 145 -11.52 17.05 26.93
C TRP A 145 -12.57 17.81 27.72
N ILE A 146 -13.56 18.40 27.04
CA ILE A 146 -14.51 19.33 27.66
C ILE A 146 -15.95 18.84 27.46
N ASN A 147 -16.73 18.69 28.53
CA ASN A 147 -18.16 18.33 28.43
C ASN A 147 -19.02 19.52 27.94
N ASN A 148 -20.29 19.28 27.57
CA ASN A 148 -21.13 20.34 27.01
C ASN A 148 -21.43 21.47 28.01
N ALA A 149 -21.57 21.16 29.30
CA ALA A 149 -21.87 22.16 30.33
C ALA A 149 -20.72 23.17 30.50
N SER A 150 -19.49 22.67 30.64
CA SER A 150 -18.28 23.51 30.72
C SER A 150 -18.08 24.32 29.45
N ARG A 151 -18.40 23.75 28.28
CA ARG A 151 -18.32 24.44 26.99
C ARG A 151 -19.25 25.66 26.94
N THR A 152 -20.50 25.51 27.40
CA THR A 152 -21.46 26.62 27.50
C THR A 152 -21.01 27.67 28.50
N GLN A 153 -20.49 27.28 29.66
CA GLN A 153 -19.97 28.21 30.67
C GLN A 153 -18.79 29.03 30.15
N LEU A 154 -17.96 28.45 29.28
CA LEU A 154 -16.84 29.14 28.62
C LEU A 154 -17.27 29.99 27.42
N GLY A 155 -18.57 30.07 27.08
CA GLY A 155 -19.06 30.82 25.94
C GLY A 155 -18.67 30.23 24.57
N LEU A 156 -18.30 28.96 24.52
CA LEU A 156 -17.91 28.28 23.28
C LEU A 156 -19.16 27.85 22.47
N PRO A 157 -19.09 27.81 21.12
CA PRO A 157 -20.24 27.45 20.26
C PRO A 157 -20.83 26.07 20.57
N ASP A 158 -22.15 25.92 20.53
CA ASP A 158 -22.81 24.62 20.76
C ASP A 158 -22.29 23.51 19.82
N ARG A 159 -22.20 22.27 20.28
CA ARG A 159 -21.64 21.14 19.50
C ARG A 159 -22.36 20.86 18.18
N HIS A 160 -23.61 21.29 18.05
CA HIS A 160 -24.40 21.14 16.82
C HIS A 160 -24.16 22.29 15.82
N TRP A 161 -23.26 23.24 16.09
CA TRP A 161 -22.97 24.35 15.18
C TRP A 161 -22.59 23.87 13.76
N ARG A 162 -21.87 22.76 13.64
CA ARG A 162 -21.53 22.16 12.33
C ARG A 162 -22.75 21.64 11.58
N ILE A 163 -23.74 21.13 12.30
CA ILE A 163 -25.02 20.70 11.71
C ILE A 163 -25.77 21.92 11.19
N ALA A 164 -25.80 23.01 11.95
CA ALA A 164 -26.42 24.27 11.52
C ALA A 164 -25.71 24.87 10.30
N LEU A 165 -24.37 24.89 10.30
CA LEU A 165 -23.59 25.37 9.15
C LEU A 165 -23.83 24.51 7.90
N SER A 166 -23.82 23.19 8.05
CA SER A 166 -24.15 22.27 6.96
C SER A 166 -25.59 22.46 6.48
N ALA A 167 -26.56 22.76 7.37
CA ALA A 167 -27.93 23.01 6.96
C ALA A 167 -28.04 24.28 6.12
N HIS A 168 -27.30 25.33 6.49
CA HIS A 168 -27.20 26.56 5.71
C HIS A 168 -26.58 26.31 4.33
N ASP A 169 -25.48 25.56 4.28
CA ASP A 169 -24.81 25.20 3.01
C ASP A 169 -25.74 24.38 2.10
N PHE A 170 -26.48 23.43 2.68
CA PHE A 170 -27.48 22.63 1.98
C PHE A 170 -28.59 23.52 1.41
N MET A 171 -29.15 24.42 2.22
CA MET A 171 -30.25 25.30 1.80
C MET A 171 -29.84 26.23 0.64
N ILE A 172 -28.63 26.81 0.70
CA ILE A 172 -28.12 27.65 -0.39
C ILE A 172 -27.99 26.83 -1.68
N ALA A 173 -27.35 25.67 -1.61
CA ALA A 173 -27.12 24.84 -2.78
C ALA A 173 -28.43 24.25 -3.34
N ALA A 174 -29.36 23.86 -2.46
CA ALA A 174 -30.67 23.34 -2.84
C ALA A 174 -31.59 24.39 -3.47
N ALA A 175 -31.32 25.68 -3.25
CA ALA A 175 -32.03 26.79 -3.87
C ALA A 175 -31.48 27.18 -5.26
N SER A 176 -30.52 26.42 -5.80
CA SER A 176 -29.99 26.64 -7.15
C SER A 176 -31.06 26.37 -8.22
N PRO A 177 -30.97 27.01 -9.42
CA PRO A 177 -31.99 26.86 -10.47
C PRO A 177 -32.21 25.39 -10.90
N GLU A 178 -31.12 24.65 -11.09
CA GLU A 178 -31.16 23.21 -11.35
C GLU A 178 -30.34 22.48 -10.27
N VAL A 179 -31.03 21.66 -9.47
CA VAL A 179 -30.39 20.87 -8.41
C VAL A 179 -30.70 19.39 -8.55
N MET A 180 -29.66 18.57 -8.50
CA MET A 180 -29.78 17.12 -8.38
C MET A 180 -29.28 16.67 -7.01
N ILE A 181 -30.17 16.04 -6.24
CA ILE A 181 -29.86 15.52 -4.90
C ILE A 181 -29.64 14.02 -5.01
N THR A 182 -28.47 13.54 -4.58
CA THR A 182 -28.11 12.13 -4.69
C THR A 182 -27.69 11.54 -3.34
N ARG A 183 -27.98 10.25 -3.17
CA ARG A 183 -27.53 9.45 -2.03
C ARG A 183 -27.02 8.10 -2.51
N SER A 184 -26.09 7.52 -1.77
CA SER A 184 -25.73 6.12 -1.99
C SER A 184 -26.68 5.21 -1.23
N VAL A 185 -26.92 4.01 -1.76
CA VAL A 185 -27.61 2.93 -1.03
C VAL A 185 -26.60 2.01 -0.34
N VAL A 186 -25.38 1.92 -0.90
CA VAL A 186 -24.28 1.10 -0.39
C VAL A 186 -22.98 1.90 -0.48
N THR A 187 -22.24 1.96 0.61
CA THR A 187 -20.90 2.57 0.67
C THR A 187 -19.96 1.56 1.35
N ASP A 188 -18.80 1.31 0.77
CA ASP A 188 -17.79 0.37 1.29
C ASP A 188 -18.35 -1.04 1.59
N GLY A 189 -19.29 -1.50 0.77
CA GLY A 189 -19.94 -2.81 0.92
C GLY A 189 -21.03 -2.87 2.01
N ALA A 190 -21.26 -1.78 2.75
CA ALA A 190 -22.28 -1.69 3.79
C ALA A 190 -23.49 -0.87 3.33
N PRO A 191 -24.73 -1.27 3.69
CA PRO A 191 -25.92 -0.47 3.40
C PRO A 191 -25.90 0.85 4.17
N THR A 192 -26.30 1.94 3.52
CA THR A 192 -26.31 3.28 4.10
C THR A 192 -27.72 3.75 4.46
N GLN A 193 -27.82 4.49 5.57
CA GLN A 193 -29.08 5.12 5.99
C GLN A 193 -29.34 6.41 5.21
N ILE A 194 -30.61 6.66 4.90
CA ILE A 194 -31.05 7.93 4.29
C ILE A 194 -30.77 9.08 5.25
N SER A 195 -30.31 10.21 4.72
CA SER A 195 -30.24 11.45 5.49
C SER A 195 -31.60 11.81 6.09
N ARG A 196 -31.63 12.15 7.38
CA ARG A 196 -32.85 12.70 8.03
C ARG A 196 -33.36 13.98 7.37
N TRP A 197 -32.52 14.74 6.68
CA TRP A 197 -32.95 15.93 5.94
C TRP A 197 -33.69 15.58 4.67
N LEU A 198 -33.20 14.58 3.94
CA LEU A 198 -33.88 14.08 2.74
C LEU A 198 -35.23 13.43 3.10
N ALA A 199 -35.25 12.62 4.16
CA ALA A 199 -36.50 12.02 4.66
C ALA A 199 -37.52 13.09 5.09
N ARG A 200 -37.06 14.17 5.75
CA ARG A 200 -37.93 15.29 6.14
C ARG A 200 -38.41 16.09 4.93
N LEU A 201 -37.56 16.32 3.93
CA LEU A 201 -37.93 17.00 2.69
C LEU A 201 -39.05 16.22 1.99
N ASP A 202 -38.88 14.91 1.80
CA ASP A 202 -39.90 14.03 1.23
C ASP A 202 -41.23 14.11 2.00
N ALA A 203 -41.17 14.06 3.34
CA ALA A 203 -42.37 14.13 4.18
C ALA A 203 -43.10 15.48 4.06
N VAL A 204 -42.36 16.59 4.02
CA VAL A 204 -42.94 17.94 3.88
C VAL A 204 -43.55 18.13 2.49
N LEU A 205 -42.87 17.68 1.42
CA LEU A 205 -43.40 17.75 0.05
C LEU A 205 -44.65 16.89 -0.13
N ALA A 206 -44.71 15.73 0.53
CA ALA A 206 -45.89 14.89 0.56
C ALA A 206 -47.05 15.58 1.29
N ALA A 207 -46.81 16.12 2.49
CA ALA A 207 -47.81 16.83 3.26
C ALA A 207 -48.35 18.09 2.55
N ALA A 208 -47.50 18.78 1.79
CA ALA A 208 -47.88 19.96 1.02
C ALA A 208 -48.52 19.62 -0.34
N GLY A 209 -48.62 18.34 -0.73
CA GLY A 209 -49.22 17.92 -2.00
C GLY A 209 -48.42 18.29 -3.25
N ILE A 210 -47.13 18.61 -3.11
CA ILE A 210 -46.24 19.07 -4.19
C ILE A 210 -45.12 18.07 -4.50
N SER A 211 -45.30 16.80 -4.15
CA SER A 211 -44.32 15.74 -4.42
C SER A 211 -44.02 15.54 -5.91
N SER A 212 -44.94 15.94 -6.80
CA SER A 212 -44.76 15.85 -8.25
C SER A 212 -43.69 16.79 -8.80
N TYR A 213 -43.31 17.84 -8.05
CA TYR A 213 -42.23 18.75 -8.43
C TYR A 213 -40.84 18.14 -8.24
N LEU A 214 -40.73 17.06 -7.47
CA LEU A 214 -39.49 16.35 -7.26
C LEU A 214 -39.38 15.19 -8.25
N ASP A 215 -38.53 15.34 -9.27
CA ASP A 215 -38.21 14.23 -10.16
C ASP A 215 -37.39 13.17 -9.41
N LYS A 216 -38.00 12.00 -9.21
CA LYS A 216 -37.35 10.83 -8.57
C LYS A 216 -36.79 9.84 -9.60
N GLN A 217 -36.90 10.14 -10.89
CA GLN A 217 -36.39 9.26 -11.93
C GLN A 217 -34.87 9.37 -12.02
N ILE A 218 -34.22 8.22 -12.23
CA ILE A 218 -32.79 8.18 -12.50
C ILE A 218 -32.57 8.73 -13.92
N PRO A 219 -31.77 9.80 -14.10
CA PRO A 219 -31.52 10.37 -15.41
C PRO A 219 -31.00 9.33 -16.41
N VAL A 220 -31.41 9.42 -17.66
CA VAL A 220 -31.05 8.45 -18.72
C VAL A 220 -29.54 8.32 -18.87
N TRP A 221 -28.81 9.44 -18.78
CA TRP A 221 -27.35 9.45 -18.86
C TRP A 221 -26.70 8.67 -17.71
N MET A 222 -27.31 8.66 -16.50
CA MET A 222 -26.78 7.91 -15.36
C MET A 222 -26.94 6.40 -15.56
N LYS A 223 -28.03 5.97 -16.19
CA LYS A 223 -28.18 4.57 -16.64
C LYS A 223 -27.10 4.17 -17.64
N ALA A 224 -26.80 5.05 -18.60
CA ALA A 224 -25.73 4.82 -19.58
C ALA A 224 -24.33 4.77 -18.94
N VAL A 225 -24.04 5.64 -17.95
CA VAL A 225 -22.78 5.63 -17.20
C VAL A 225 -22.64 4.33 -16.38
N ASN A 226 -23.69 3.89 -15.70
CA ASN A 226 -23.68 2.64 -14.94
C ASN A 226 -23.48 1.41 -15.84
N ALA A 227 -24.00 1.44 -17.08
CA ALA A 227 -23.79 0.38 -18.06
C ALA A 227 -22.33 0.29 -18.55
N ARG A 228 -21.56 1.40 -18.56
CA ARG A 228 -20.16 1.41 -19.02
C ARG A 228 -19.18 0.66 -18.11
N LYS A 229 -19.56 0.32 -16.88
CA LYS A 229 -18.68 -0.37 -15.92
C LYS A 229 -18.50 -1.87 -16.19
N ILE A 230 -19.17 -2.43 -17.19
CA ILE A 230 -18.96 -3.81 -17.59
C ILE A 230 -18.36 -3.75 -19.01
N PRO A 231 -17.04 -3.98 -19.20
CA PRO A 231 -16.53 -4.23 -20.55
C PRO A 231 -17.38 -5.34 -21.16
N GLY A 232 -17.91 -5.10 -22.37
CA GLY A 232 -19.06 -5.82 -22.93
C GLY A 232 -18.96 -7.35 -22.84
N ILE A 233 -20.13 -8.01 -22.74
CA ILE A 233 -20.32 -9.47 -22.66
C ILE A 233 -19.20 -10.15 -21.84
N VAL A 234 -19.43 -10.33 -20.55
CA VAL A 234 -18.58 -11.21 -19.72
C VAL A 234 -18.56 -12.60 -20.37
N ARG A 235 -17.46 -12.95 -21.03
CA ARG A 235 -17.26 -14.27 -21.64
C ARG A 235 -16.61 -15.17 -20.59
N PRO A 236 -17.29 -16.24 -20.13
CA PRO A 236 -16.65 -17.24 -19.29
C PRO A 236 -15.43 -17.81 -20.01
N ILE A 237 -14.28 -17.78 -19.35
CA ILE A 237 -13.07 -18.45 -19.87
C ILE A 237 -13.16 -19.92 -19.46
N ALA A 238 -12.99 -20.82 -20.44
CA ALA A 238 -12.91 -22.26 -20.18
C ALA A 238 -11.69 -22.58 -19.30
N ARG A 239 -11.74 -23.68 -18.54
CA ARG A 239 -10.60 -24.09 -17.71
C ARG A 239 -9.35 -24.26 -18.60
N PRO A 240 -8.20 -23.70 -18.22
CA PRO A 240 -6.98 -23.81 -19.03
C PRO A 240 -6.53 -25.28 -19.10
N GLU A 241 -6.30 -25.77 -20.32
CA GLU A 241 -5.74 -27.09 -20.60
C GLU A 241 -4.29 -26.94 -21.10
N PRO A 242 -3.28 -26.82 -20.22
CA PRO A 242 -1.90 -26.62 -20.66
C PRO A 242 -1.39 -27.83 -21.44
N LYS A 243 -1.12 -27.63 -22.74
CA LYS A 243 -0.53 -28.63 -23.65
C LYS A 243 0.84 -28.15 -24.12
N PRO A 244 1.90 -28.34 -23.32
CA PRO A 244 3.24 -27.88 -23.67
C PRO A 244 3.75 -28.56 -24.94
N ALA A 245 4.35 -27.77 -25.84
CA ALA A 245 5.03 -28.28 -27.02
C ALA A 245 6.16 -29.24 -26.63
N ILE A 246 6.47 -30.21 -27.49
CA ILE A 246 7.44 -31.29 -27.20
C ILE A 246 8.81 -30.71 -26.80
N ALA A 247 9.25 -29.64 -27.45
CA ALA A 247 10.52 -28.97 -27.16
C ALA A 247 10.62 -28.41 -25.73
N HIS A 248 9.49 -28.12 -25.07
CA HIS A 248 9.48 -27.60 -23.70
C HIS A 248 9.35 -28.69 -22.63
N ARG A 249 9.12 -29.95 -23.03
CA ARG A 249 8.98 -31.06 -22.08
C ARG A 249 10.36 -31.46 -21.58
N PRO A 250 10.55 -31.58 -20.26
CA PRO A 250 11.84 -31.97 -19.70
C PRO A 250 12.18 -33.41 -20.11
N SER A 251 13.42 -33.62 -20.57
CA SER A 251 13.95 -34.96 -20.91
C SER A 251 14.45 -35.72 -19.68
N GLN A 252 14.69 -35.03 -18.57
CA GLN A 252 15.12 -35.60 -17.29
C GLN A 252 14.27 -35.01 -16.15
N ILE A 253 13.82 -35.88 -15.24
CA ILE A 253 12.96 -35.51 -14.12
C ILE A 253 13.59 -36.10 -12.84
N SER A 254 13.71 -35.28 -11.79
CA SER A 254 14.17 -35.76 -10.48
C SER A 254 13.06 -36.55 -9.78
N ALA A 255 13.41 -37.43 -8.83
CA ALA A 255 12.41 -38.19 -8.08
C ALA A 255 11.36 -37.28 -7.41
N THR A 256 11.82 -36.20 -6.76
CA THR A 256 10.93 -35.21 -6.12
C THR A 256 10.02 -34.49 -7.10
N ASP A 257 10.50 -34.18 -8.31
CA ASP A 257 9.67 -33.55 -9.33
C ASP A 257 8.68 -34.54 -9.97
N PHE A 258 9.01 -35.84 -10.00
CA PHE A 258 8.10 -36.89 -10.46
C PHE A 258 6.95 -37.10 -9.48
N ASP A 259 7.25 -37.14 -8.18
CA ASP A 259 6.22 -37.19 -7.12
C ASP A 259 5.31 -35.95 -7.16
N GLN A 260 5.91 -34.77 -7.40
CA GLN A 260 5.16 -33.54 -7.61
C GLN A 260 4.29 -33.62 -8.87
N TRP A 261 4.78 -34.21 -9.97
CA TRP A 261 3.99 -34.36 -11.19
C TRP A 261 2.77 -35.26 -10.99
N ILE A 262 2.89 -36.35 -10.23
CA ILE A 262 1.75 -37.23 -9.89
C ILE A 262 0.73 -36.50 -9.02
N THR A 263 1.21 -35.76 -8.01
CA THR A 263 0.35 -35.14 -6.99
C THR A 263 -0.27 -33.82 -7.46
N ASP A 264 0.50 -32.99 -8.17
CA ASP A 264 0.12 -31.69 -8.70
C ASP A 264 0.76 -31.45 -10.09
N PRO A 265 0.10 -31.94 -11.17
CA PRO A 265 0.59 -31.76 -12.53
C PRO A 265 0.72 -30.29 -12.95
N TYR A 266 -0.12 -29.41 -12.41
CA TYR A 266 -0.10 -27.99 -12.75
C TYR A 266 1.08 -27.28 -12.08
N GLY A 267 1.35 -27.57 -10.81
CA GLY A 267 2.55 -27.07 -10.12
C GLY A 267 3.84 -27.51 -10.81
N PHE A 268 3.90 -28.76 -11.29
CA PHE A 268 5.03 -29.22 -12.12
C PHE A 268 5.15 -28.40 -13.41
N TYR A 269 4.05 -28.17 -14.12
CA TYR A 269 4.02 -27.34 -15.35
C TYR A 269 4.56 -25.93 -15.09
N VAL A 270 4.06 -25.25 -14.05
CA VAL A 270 4.51 -23.88 -13.70
C VAL A 270 6.00 -23.85 -13.36
N LYS A 271 6.46 -24.81 -12.55
CA LYS A 271 7.85 -24.87 -12.06
C LYS A 271 8.86 -25.26 -13.16
N LYS A 272 8.54 -26.27 -13.98
CA LYS A 272 9.50 -26.86 -14.93
C LYS A 272 9.38 -26.33 -16.35
N ILE A 273 8.17 -26.04 -16.81
CA ILE A 273 7.92 -25.57 -18.17
C ILE A 273 7.90 -24.05 -18.23
N LEU A 274 7.07 -23.40 -17.41
CA LEU A 274 7.03 -21.93 -17.35
C LEU A 274 8.22 -21.32 -16.59
N LYS A 275 8.93 -22.13 -15.78
CA LYS A 275 10.07 -21.71 -14.96
C LYS A 275 9.75 -20.57 -14.00
N ILE A 276 8.49 -20.47 -13.59
CA ILE A 276 8.05 -19.49 -12.60
C ILE A 276 8.46 -20.02 -11.24
N LYS A 277 9.31 -19.25 -10.56
CA LYS A 277 9.73 -19.51 -9.19
C LYS A 277 9.27 -18.36 -8.33
N GLN A 278 8.73 -18.68 -7.16
CA GLN A 278 8.56 -17.69 -6.11
C GLN A 278 9.94 -17.14 -5.76
N LYS A 279 10.09 -15.81 -5.73
CA LYS A 279 11.31 -15.19 -5.21
C LYS A 279 11.38 -15.45 -3.70
N ASN A 280 12.57 -15.71 -3.18
CA ASN A 280 12.76 -15.83 -1.75
C ASN A 280 12.32 -14.53 -1.07
N PRO A 281 11.59 -14.61 0.06
CA PRO A 281 11.22 -13.42 0.81
C PRO A 281 12.47 -12.68 1.30
N ILE A 282 12.34 -11.37 1.46
CA ILE A 282 13.35 -10.56 2.13
C ILE A 282 13.31 -10.97 3.62
N ASP A 283 14.47 -11.31 4.19
CA ASP A 283 14.62 -11.92 5.53
C ASP A 283 13.95 -13.30 5.70
N GLU A 284 14.22 -14.24 4.80
CA GLU A 284 13.83 -15.64 5.04
C GLU A 284 14.62 -16.21 6.24
N PRO A 285 13.96 -16.66 7.32
CA PRO A 285 14.64 -17.36 8.40
C PRO A 285 15.21 -18.69 7.88
N PRO A 286 16.28 -19.23 8.48
CA PRO A 286 16.89 -20.47 8.02
C PRO A 286 15.88 -21.62 8.02
N SER A 287 15.58 -22.14 6.82
CA SER A 287 14.57 -23.18 6.61
C SER A 287 15.07 -24.58 6.99
N VAL A 288 14.13 -25.51 7.20
CA VAL A 288 14.46 -26.92 7.44
C VAL A 288 15.23 -27.52 6.26
N ALA A 289 14.90 -27.11 5.02
CA ALA A 289 15.60 -27.54 3.82
C ALA A 289 17.05 -27.03 3.78
N LEU A 290 17.28 -25.77 4.17
CA LEU A 290 18.63 -25.20 4.29
C LEU A 290 19.45 -25.96 5.33
N ARG A 291 18.87 -26.23 6.50
CA ARG A 291 19.52 -27.03 7.56
C ARG A 291 19.88 -28.44 7.08
N GLY A 292 18.97 -29.10 6.37
CA GLY A 292 19.23 -30.43 5.80
C GLY A 292 20.38 -30.40 4.80
N SER A 293 20.39 -29.41 3.90
CA SER A 293 21.45 -29.22 2.91
C SER A 293 22.81 -28.99 3.59
N LEU A 294 22.87 -28.11 4.58
CA LEU A 294 24.08 -27.87 5.39
C LEU A 294 24.61 -29.15 6.05
N ILE A 295 23.74 -29.98 6.62
CA ILE A 295 24.16 -31.25 7.22
C ILE A 295 24.73 -32.19 6.16
N HIS A 296 24.09 -32.28 4.99
CA HIS A 296 24.59 -33.08 3.87
C HIS A 296 25.95 -32.59 3.38
N ASP A 297 26.14 -31.28 3.27
CA ASP A 297 27.40 -30.67 2.84
C ASP A 297 28.53 -30.96 3.84
N VAL A 298 28.28 -30.78 5.13
CA VAL A 298 29.23 -31.11 6.19
C VAL A 298 29.58 -32.60 6.18
N ILE A 299 28.60 -33.50 6.04
CA ILE A 299 28.88 -34.93 5.96
C ILE A 299 29.72 -35.25 4.72
N ALA A 300 29.40 -34.66 3.57
CA ALA A 300 30.14 -34.87 2.33
C ALA A 300 31.59 -34.38 2.45
N GLU A 301 31.80 -33.20 3.04
CA GLU A 301 33.12 -32.64 3.27
C GLU A 301 33.91 -33.45 4.30
N PHE A 302 33.24 -34.02 5.30
CA PHE A 302 33.86 -34.87 6.30
C PHE A 302 34.37 -36.18 5.69
N LEU A 303 33.54 -36.81 4.86
CA LEU A 303 33.91 -38.03 4.13
C LEU A 303 35.04 -37.77 3.12
N LYS A 304 35.11 -36.57 2.53
CA LYS A 304 36.23 -36.17 1.66
C LYS A 304 37.54 -35.99 2.44
N HIS A 305 37.48 -35.39 3.64
CA HIS A 305 38.66 -35.19 4.49
C HIS A 305 39.14 -36.48 5.15
N TYR A 306 38.25 -37.44 5.40
CA TYR A 306 38.56 -38.72 6.03
C TYR A 306 38.07 -39.92 5.20
N PRO A 307 38.62 -40.14 3.98
CA PRO A 307 38.13 -41.17 3.05
C PRO A 307 38.48 -42.60 3.51
N SER A 308 39.59 -42.76 4.23
CA SER A 308 40.01 -44.02 4.85
C SER A 308 41.08 -43.74 5.91
N GLY A 309 40.88 -44.17 7.16
CA GLY A 309 41.88 -43.99 8.23
C GLY A 309 41.29 -43.92 9.63
N LYS A 310 42.17 -43.89 10.65
CA LYS A 310 41.79 -43.68 12.05
C LYS A 310 41.40 -42.21 12.23
N LEU A 311 40.15 -41.98 12.66
CA LEU A 311 39.65 -40.67 13.09
C LEU A 311 40.58 -40.03 14.14
N PRO A 312 40.65 -38.69 14.22
CA PRO A 312 41.46 -38.02 15.22
C PRO A 312 41.08 -38.51 16.63
N LYS A 313 42.10 -38.88 17.43
CA LYS A 313 41.89 -39.46 18.76
C LYS A 313 41.38 -38.38 19.71
N CYS A 314 40.09 -38.42 20.00
CA CYS A 314 39.55 -37.87 21.23
C CYS A 314 39.72 -38.89 22.37
N ARG A 315 39.67 -38.43 23.64
CA ARG A 315 39.86 -39.27 24.84
C ARG A 315 38.68 -40.24 25.05
N GLY A 316 38.48 -41.21 24.16
CA GLY A 316 37.26 -42.01 24.16
C GLY A 316 37.18 -43.14 23.13
N THR A 317 36.00 -43.77 23.06
CA THR A 317 35.63 -44.82 22.10
C THR A 317 35.55 -44.28 20.66
N ALA A 318 35.53 -45.15 19.65
CA ALA A 318 35.49 -44.74 18.24
C ALA A 318 34.34 -43.76 17.91
N THR A 319 33.19 -43.92 18.57
CA THR A 319 32.03 -43.03 18.44
C THR A 319 32.28 -41.63 19.02
N GLN A 320 33.08 -41.51 20.09
CA GLN A 320 33.48 -40.22 20.64
C GLN A 320 34.49 -39.49 19.74
N ASN A 321 35.37 -40.24 19.07
CA ASN A 321 36.31 -39.69 18.09
C ASN A 321 35.59 -39.12 16.87
N PHE A 322 34.55 -39.81 16.39
CA PHE A 322 33.69 -39.31 15.32
C PHE A 322 32.97 -38.02 15.71
N ARG A 323 32.34 -37.97 16.89
CA ARG A 323 31.63 -36.77 17.36
C ARG A 323 32.54 -35.57 17.51
N CYS A 324 33.76 -35.74 18.04
CA CYS A 324 34.73 -34.65 18.14
C CYS A 324 35.11 -34.09 16.77
N ALA A 325 35.53 -34.97 15.85
CA ALA A 325 35.96 -34.58 14.51
C ALA A 325 34.84 -33.88 13.73
N PHE A 326 33.60 -34.38 13.87
CA PHE A 326 32.42 -33.80 13.23
C PHE A 326 32.06 -32.43 13.81
N ILE A 327 32.12 -32.25 15.14
CA ILE A 327 31.84 -30.95 15.79
C ILE A 327 32.88 -29.90 15.42
N GLU A 328 34.16 -30.29 15.34
CA GLU A 328 35.23 -29.39 14.93
C GLU A 328 35.04 -28.92 13.49
N MET A 329 34.64 -29.83 12.59
CA MET A 329 34.35 -29.49 11.21
C MET A 329 33.08 -28.64 11.05
N VAL A 330 32.01 -28.92 11.81
CA VAL A 330 30.81 -28.07 11.85
C VAL A 330 31.17 -26.65 12.29
N ARG A 331 32.07 -26.49 13.26
CA ARG A 331 32.57 -25.15 13.63
C ARG A 331 33.34 -24.53 12.48
N TYR A 332 34.24 -25.25 11.82
CA TYR A 332 35.00 -24.74 10.70
C TYR A 332 34.12 -24.28 9.52
N CYS A 333 33.04 -24.99 9.20
CA CYS A 333 32.14 -24.62 8.11
C CYS A 333 31.13 -23.50 8.45
N LEU A 334 30.94 -23.20 9.75
CA LEU A 334 30.02 -22.15 10.22
C LEU A 334 30.70 -20.78 10.44
N TYR A 335 32.03 -20.72 10.34
CA TYR A 335 32.85 -19.51 10.40
C TYR A 335 33.49 -19.21 9.04
#